data_AF-A0A1W9WE71-F1
#
_entry.id   AF-A0A1W9WE71-F1
#
_cell.length_a   1.000
_cell.length_b   1.000
_cell.length_c   1.000
_cell.angle_alpha   90.00
_cell.angle_beta   90.00
_cell.angle_gamma   90.00
#
_symmetry.space_group_name_H-M   'P 1'
#
loop_
_entity.id
_entity.type
_entity.pdbx_description
1 polymer ?
#
loop_
_entity_poly.entity_id
_entity_poly.type
_entity_poly.pdbx_seq_one_letter_code
_entity_poly.pdbx_strand_id
1 'polypeptide(L)'
;MIMQDHQIMKNETTSVSQKMILWLFLSLAFFLMVEDIHRLTNRKTLEERIGLHQVIVSGESAPPYRYRILVHYGGEWFIQRLTTQLPYATAFWITYAMYYFLVIYLMFNVSFMYFTIWLDDTVALIGVLYIGITLAVGFRHQFYPYSFLEVVLFTLFYRQP
;
A
#
# COMPACT_ATOMS: atom_id res chain seq x y z
N MET A 1 15.44 10.15 -47.95
CA MET A 1 15.85 11.09 -46.88
C MET A 1 14.59 11.64 -46.19
N ILE A 2 13.77 10.75 -45.62
CA ILE A 2 12.54 11.09 -44.85
C ILE A 2 12.43 10.16 -43.60
N MET A 3 13.25 9.10 -43.52
CA MET A 3 13.23 8.14 -42.40
C MET A 3 14.03 8.55 -41.16
N GLN A 4 14.89 9.58 -41.23
CA GLN A 4 15.67 10.03 -40.07
C GLN A 4 14.88 10.94 -39.13
N ASP A 5 13.90 11.70 -39.64
CA ASP A 5 13.14 12.64 -38.81
C ASP A 5 12.15 11.94 -37.85
N HIS A 6 11.77 10.69 -38.16
CA HIS A 6 10.85 9.93 -37.30
C HIS A 6 11.53 9.35 -36.05
N GLN A 7 12.86 9.20 -36.05
CA GLN A 7 13.60 8.78 -34.85
C GLN A 7 13.95 9.95 -33.92
N ILE A 8 14.07 11.16 -34.46
CA ILE A 8 14.40 12.36 -33.66
C ILE A 8 13.19 12.80 -32.82
N MET A 9 11.97 12.68 -33.34
CA MET A 9 10.75 13.07 -32.61
C MET A 9 10.33 12.15 -31.46
N LYS A 10 10.95 10.97 -31.30
CA LYS A 10 10.67 10.08 -30.16
C LYS A 10 11.52 10.36 -28.92
N ASN A 11 12.59 11.15 -29.02
CA ASN A 11 13.51 11.37 -27.91
C ASN A 11 13.21 12.62 -27.07
N GLU A 12 12.21 13.42 -27.45
CA GLU A 12 11.77 14.61 -26.70
C GLU A 12 10.43 14.41 -25.97
N THR A 13 9.94 13.16 -25.85
CA THR A 13 8.94 12.86 -24.83
C THR A 13 9.61 13.00 -23.47
N THR A 14 9.33 14.12 -22.81
CA THR A 14 9.73 14.51 -21.46
C THR A 14 9.78 13.30 -20.51
N SER A 15 10.98 12.71 -20.39
CA SER A 15 11.21 11.61 -19.45
C SER A 15 10.88 12.12 -18.06
N VAL A 16 9.76 11.65 -17.51
CA VAL A 16 9.34 12.00 -16.15
C VAL A 16 10.43 11.54 -15.20
N SER A 17 11.01 12.48 -14.44
CA SER A 17 12.10 12.16 -13.52
C SER A 17 11.64 11.08 -12.54
N GLN A 18 12.38 9.96 -12.47
CA GLN A 18 12.11 8.86 -11.54
C GLN A 18 11.98 9.36 -10.09
N LYS A 19 12.78 10.37 -9.72
CA LYS A 19 12.70 11.01 -8.39
C LYS A 19 11.33 11.64 -8.15
N MET A 20 10.76 12.30 -9.17
CA MET A 20 9.45 12.92 -9.08
C MET A 20 8.35 11.88 -8.88
N ILE A 21 8.44 10.74 -9.57
CA ILE A 21 7.50 9.62 -9.42
C ILE A 21 7.55 9.06 -7.98
N LEU A 22 8.75 8.84 -7.45
CA LEU A 22 8.92 8.34 -6.08
C LEU A 22 8.33 9.31 -5.05
N TRP A 23 8.60 10.61 -5.18
CA TRP A 23 8.02 11.63 -4.29
C TRP A 23 6.51 11.74 -4.39
N LEU A 24 5.96 11.59 -5.60
CA LEU A 24 4.52 11.56 -5.83
C LEU A 24 3.88 10.36 -5.15
N PHE A 25 4.43 9.16 -5.32
CA PHE A 25 3.92 7.95 -4.65
C PHE A 25 4.04 8.04 -3.13
N LEU A 26 5.14 8.59 -2.62
CA LEU A 26 5.33 8.82 -1.19
C LEU A 26 4.24 9.76 -0.64
N SER A 27 4.00 10.87 -1.33
CA SER A 27 2.99 11.87 -0.94
C SER A 27 1.58 11.30 -0.99
N LEU A 28 1.26 10.52 -2.04
CA LEU A 28 -0.05 9.90 -2.19
C LEU A 28 -0.29 8.80 -1.15
N ALA A 29 0.72 7.97 -0.86
CA ALA A 29 0.64 6.96 0.20
C ALA A 29 0.44 7.61 1.58
N PHE A 30 1.14 8.72 1.85
CA PHE A 30 0.96 9.48 3.08
C PHE A 30 -0.46 10.05 3.19
N PHE A 31 -0.96 10.68 2.11
CA PHE A 31 -2.32 11.21 2.08
C PHE A 31 -3.38 10.12 2.35
N LEU A 32 -3.25 8.96 1.69
CA LEU A 32 -4.17 7.83 1.89
C LEU A 32 -4.09 7.26 3.31
N MET A 33 -2.89 7.18 3.90
CA MET A 33 -2.72 6.78 5.30
C MET A 33 -3.43 7.77 6.24
N VAL A 34 -3.27 9.08 6.05
CA VAL A 34 -3.93 10.10 6.88
C VAL A 34 -5.44 10.02 6.74
N GLU A 35 -5.96 9.82 5.53
CA GLU A 35 -7.40 9.66 5.28
C GLU A 35 -7.97 8.42 5.97
N ASP A 36 -7.27 7.28 5.91
CA ASP A 36 -7.66 6.07 6.64
C ASP A 36 -7.64 6.30 8.14
N ILE A 37 -6.56 6.90 8.67
CA ILE A 37 -6.45 7.31 10.07
C ILE A 37 -7.62 8.20 10.49
N HIS A 38 -7.97 9.20 9.69
CA HIS A 38 -9.03 10.14 10.01
C HIS A 38 -10.37 9.40 10.18
N ARG A 39 -10.64 8.42 9.31
CA ARG A 39 -11.81 7.52 9.41
C ARG A 39 -11.74 6.61 10.64
N LEU A 40 -10.54 6.17 11.02
CA LEU A 40 -10.30 5.33 12.20
C LEU A 40 -10.44 6.05 13.54
N THR A 41 -10.35 7.38 13.56
CA THR A 41 -10.50 8.18 14.79
C THR A 41 -11.87 8.04 15.47
N ASN A 42 -12.86 7.46 14.78
CA ASN A 42 -14.11 7.06 15.41
C ASN A 42 -13.84 5.86 16.36
N ARG A 43 -13.94 6.09 17.68
CA ARG A 43 -13.59 5.11 18.74
C ARG A 43 -14.21 3.73 18.52
N LYS A 44 -15.46 3.68 18.05
CA LYS A 44 -16.16 2.43 17.78
C LYS A 44 -15.44 1.57 16.73
N THR A 45 -14.91 2.22 15.68
CA THR A 45 -14.16 1.55 14.61
C THR A 45 -12.80 1.05 15.09
N LEU A 46 -12.13 1.78 16.00
CA LEU A 46 -10.84 1.37 16.54
C LEU A 46 -10.97 0.14 17.45
N GLU A 47 -11.94 0.16 18.36
CA GLU A 47 -12.23 -0.97 19.25
C GLU A 47 -12.61 -2.23 18.47
N GLU A 48 -13.47 -2.10 17.45
CA GLU A 48 -13.82 -3.20 16.55
C GLU A 48 -12.59 -3.80 15.85
N ARG A 49 -11.65 -2.96 15.39
CA ARG A 49 -10.42 -3.42 14.73
C ARG A 49 -9.42 -4.07 15.69
N ILE A 50 -9.28 -3.54 16.90
CA ILE A 50 -8.47 -4.16 17.95
C ILE A 50 -9.06 -5.52 18.30
N GLY A 51 -10.38 -5.60 18.50
CA GLY A 51 -11.08 -6.86 18.77
C GLY A 51 -10.86 -7.89 17.66
N LEU A 52 -11.04 -7.49 16.40
CA LEU A 52 -10.77 -8.36 15.25
C LEU A 52 -9.32 -8.84 15.23
N HIS A 53 -8.35 -7.94 15.46
CA HIS A 53 -6.94 -8.30 15.52
C HIS A 53 -6.67 -9.35 16.60
N GLN A 54 -7.18 -9.14 17.81
CA GLN A 54 -7.02 -10.07 18.92
C GLN A 54 -7.61 -11.45 18.63
N VAL A 55 -8.80 -11.50 18.01
CA VAL A 55 -9.45 -12.75 17.58
C VAL A 55 -8.65 -13.48 16.50
N ILE A 56 -7.94 -12.76 15.63
CA ILE A 56 -7.06 -13.36 14.61
C ILE A 56 -5.78 -13.90 15.26
N VAL A 57 -5.14 -13.12 16.12
CA VAL A 57 -3.91 -13.51 16.82
C VAL A 57 -4.16 -14.66 17.79
N SER A 58 -5.34 -14.73 18.43
CA SER A 58 -5.73 -15.87 19.27
C SER A 58 -6.03 -17.15 18.48
N GLY A 59 -6.14 -17.06 17.15
CA GLY A 59 -6.48 -18.18 16.28
C GLY A 59 -7.96 -18.57 16.26
N GLU A 60 -8.82 -17.77 16.89
CA GLU A 60 -10.27 -18.02 17.01
C GLU A 60 -11.08 -17.47 15.82
N SER A 61 -10.43 -16.75 14.90
CA SER A 61 -11.11 -16.15 13.75
C SER A 61 -11.67 -17.17 12.75
N ALA A 62 -12.88 -16.90 12.25
CA ALA A 62 -13.52 -17.68 11.18
C ALA A 62 -12.90 -17.38 9.80
N PRO A 63 -13.04 -18.27 8.80
CA PRO A 63 -12.71 -17.96 7.41
C PRO A 63 -13.45 -16.70 6.93
N PRO A 64 -12.81 -15.80 6.14
CA PRO A 64 -11.46 -15.91 5.58
C PRO A 64 -10.33 -15.37 6.49
N TYR A 65 -10.65 -14.79 7.66
CA TYR A 65 -9.67 -14.11 8.52
C TYR A 65 -8.59 -15.03 9.07
N ARG A 66 -8.93 -16.31 9.29
CA ARG A 66 -7.99 -17.35 9.74
C ARG A 66 -6.72 -17.47 8.89
N TYR A 67 -6.79 -17.12 7.61
CA TYR A 67 -5.66 -17.24 6.69
C TYR A 67 -4.79 -15.96 6.64
N ARG A 68 -5.21 -14.87 7.27
CA ARG A 68 -4.53 -13.55 7.21
C ARG A 68 -3.49 -13.41 8.31
N ILE A 69 -2.62 -14.40 8.48
CA ILE A 69 -1.73 -14.47 9.64
C ILE A 69 -0.55 -13.49 9.57
N LEU A 70 0.02 -13.26 8.38
CA LEU A 70 1.30 -12.56 8.24
C LEU A 70 1.26 -11.15 8.85
N VAL A 71 0.23 -10.38 8.47
CA VAL A 71 0.08 -8.98 8.92
C VAL A 71 -0.27 -8.91 10.40
N HIS A 72 -1.13 -9.80 10.90
CA HIS A 72 -1.59 -9.74 12.28
C HIS A 72 -0.51 -10.17 13.27
N TYR A 73 0.18 -11.28 12.99
CA TYR A 73 1.28 -11.74 13.85
C TYR A 73 2.51 -10.82 13.76
N GLY A 74 2.84 -10.35 12.55
CA GLY A 74 3.90 -9.36 12.36
C GLY A 74 3.57 -8.04 13.07
N GLY A 75 2.34 -7.55 12.91
CA GLY A 75 1.83 -6.37 13.60
C GLY A 75 1.87 -6.53 15.10
N GLU A 76 1.40 -7.65 15.64
CA GLU A 76 1.41 -7.92 17.08
C GLU A 76 2.84 -7.88 17.66
N TRP A 77 3.82 -8.41 16.93
CA TRP A 77 5.21 -8.31 17.36
C TRP A 77 5.67 -6.84 17.51
N PHE A 78 5.32 -5.97 16.57
CA PHE A 78 5.62 -4.53 16.67
C PHE A 78 4.84 -3.84 17.78
N ILE A 79 3.55 -4.17 17.93
CA ILE A 79 2.68 -3.63 18.97
C ILE A 79 3.26 -3.94 20.34
N GLN A 80 3.64 -5.19 20.60
CA GLN A 80 4.23 -5.63 21.87
C GLN A 80 5.56 -4.94 22.19
N ARG A 81 6.29 -4.46 21.17
CA ARG A 81 7.50 -3.65 21.39
C ARG A 81 7.15 -2.20 21.74
N LEU A 82 6.17 -1.62 21.05
CA LEU A 82 5.71 -0.25 21.32
C LEU A 82 4.95 -0.14 22.65
N THR A 83 4.27 -1.20 23.11
CA THR A 83 3.54 -1.23 24.38
C THR A 83 4.42 -1.10 25.61
N THR A 84 5.74 -1.26 25.45
CA THR A 84 6.71 -0.98 26.53
C THR A 84 6.73 0.50 26.94
N GLN A 85 6.29 1.40 26.05
CA GLN A 85 6.30 2.85 26.27
C GLN A 85 4.94 3.51 26.02
N LEU A 86 4.02 2.84 25.32
CA LEU A 86 2.74 3.40 24.89
C LEU A 86 1.56 2.51 25.30
N PRO A 87 0.35 3.07 25.50
CA PRO A 87 -0.85 2.26 25.63
C PRO A 87 -1.07 1.36 24.39
N TYR A 88 -1.61 0.16 24.59
CA TYR A 88 -1.84 -0.81 23.50
C TYR A 88 -2.61 -0.22 22.32
N ALA A 89 -3.68 0.55 22.58
CA ALA A 89 -4.47 1.17 21.51
C ALA A 89 -3.63 2.14 20.66
N THR A 90 -2.72 2.90 21.29
CA THR A 90 -1.81 3.81 20.59
C THR A 90 -0.75 3.04 19.81
N ALA A 91 -0.16 2.02 20.41
CA ALA A 91 0.81 1.13 19.76
C ALA A 91 0.21 0.41 18.55
N PHE A 92 -1.01 -0.11 18.68
CA PHE A 92 -1.81 -0.70 17.61
C PHE A 92 -2.00 0.28 16.46
N TRP A 93 -2.47 1.49 16.78
CA TRP A 93 -2.74 2.51 15.77
C TRP A 93 -1.47 2.95 15.01
N ILE A 94 -0.36 3.20 15.71
CA ILE A 94 0.93 3.54 15.07
C ILE A 94 1.39 2.41 14.15
N THR A 95 1.34 1.17 14.64
CA THR A 95 1.80 0.01 13.88
C THR A 95 1.02 -0.15 12.58
N TYR A 96 -0.32 -0.06 12.65
CA TYR A 96 -1.18 -0.20 11.47
C TYR A 96 -1.07 0.99 10.52
N ALA A 97 -0.90 2.21 11.03
CA ALA A 97 -0.63 3.39 10.20
C ALA A 97 0.67 3.23 9.40
N MET A 98 1.76 2.83 10.07
CA MET A 98 3.05 2.57 9.43
C MET A 98 2.96 1.43 8.41
N TYR A 99 2.26 0.35 8.75
CA TYR A 99 2.02 -0.76 7.85
C TYR A 99 1.27 -0.31 6.59
N TYR A 100 0.16 0.41 6.72
CA TYR A 100 -0.61 0.89 5.56
C TYR A 100 0.17 1.84 4.69
N PHE A 101 0.89 2.78 5.30
CA PHE A 101 1.77 3.67 4.56
C PHE A 101 2.79 2.89 3.71
N LEU A 102 3.49 1.95 4.33
CA LEU A 102 4.52 1.15 3.66
C LEU A 102 3.92 0.32 2.52
N VAL A 103 2.80 -0.38 2.79
CA VAL A 103 2.18 -1.25 1.80
C VAL A 103 1.60 -0.48 0.62
N ILE A 104 0.93 0.65 0.85
CA ILE A 104 0.40 1.49 -0.24
C ILE A 104 1.55 2.05 -1.09
N TYR A 105 2.60 2.55 -0.44
CA TYR A 105 3.79 3.05 -1.14
C TYR A 105 4.44 1.97 -2.01
N LEU A 106 4.69 0.79 -1.44
CA LEU A 106 5.27 -0.33 -2.18
C LEU A 106 4.34 -0.80 -3.31
N MET A 107 3.03 -0.86 -3.07
CA MET A 107 2.05 -1.23 -4.07
C MET A 107 2.08 -0.29 -5.28
N PHE A 108 2.16 1.03 -5.08
CA PHE A 108 2.32 1.97 -6.19
C PHE A 108 3.61 1.76 -6.97
N ASN A 109 4.73 1.55 -6.27
CA ASN A 109 6.02 1.29 -6.92
C ASN A 109 5.98 -0.01 -7.74
N VAL A 110 5.48 -1.09 -7.16
CA VAL A 110 5.34 -2.39 -7.83
C VAL A 110 4.39 -2.30 -9.02
N SER A 111 3.25 -1.62 -8.86
CA SER A 111 2.27 -1.44 -9.96
C SER A 111 2.88 -0.64 -11.10
N PHE A 112 3.64 0.42 -10.78
CA PHE A 112 4.34 1.22 -11.78
C PHE A 112 5.36 0.37 -12.53
N MET A 113 6.24 -0.35 -11.81
CA MET A 113 7.22 -1.25 -12.42
C MET A 113 6.57 -2.33 -13.27
N TYR A 114 5.41 -2.84 -12.87
CA TYR A 114 4.68 -3.85 -13.62
C TYR A 114 4.07 -3.27 -14.91
N PHE A 115 3.47 -2.08 -14.85
CA PHE A 115 2.87 -1.44 -16.02
C PHE A 115 3.91 -0.99 -17.04
N THR A 116 5.09 -0.55 -16.61
CA THR A 116 6.18 -0.15 -17.53
C THR A 116 6.80 -1.32 -18.28
N ILE A 117 6.45 -2.57 -17.96
CA ILE A 117 6.80 -3.73 -18.80
C ILE A 117 6.06 -3.67 -20.15
N TRP A 118 4.83 -3.13 -20.17
CA TRP A 118 3.93 -3.20 -21.31
C TRP A 118 3.55 -1.83 -21.88
N LEU A 119 3.66 -0.77 -21.07
CA LEU A 119 3.16 0.58 -21.35
C LEU A 119 4.30 1.59 -21.23
N ASP A 120 4.14 2.74 -21.88
CA ASP A 120 5.01 3.89 -21.67
C ASP A 120 4.83 4.47 -20.25
N ASP A 121 5.89 5.14 -19.75
CA ASP A 121 5.95 5.67 -18.38
C ASP A 121 4.77 6.58 -18.04
N THR A 122 4.30 7.37 -19.00
CA THR A 122 3.16 8.28 -18.82
C THR A 122 1.87 7.50 -18.57
N VAL A 123 1.56 6.53 -19.44
CA VAL A 123 0.36 5.69 -19.28
C VAL A 123 0.45 4.81 -18.03
N ALA A 124 1.63 4.27 -17.72
CA ALA A 124 1.86 3.51 -16.48
C ALA A 124 1.59 4.37 -15.24
N LEU A 125 2.06 5.62 -15.22
CA LEU A 125 1.81 6.55 -14.12
C LEU A 125 0.32 6.85 -13.96
N ILE A 126 -0.39 7.13 -15.07
CA ILE A 126 -1.85 7.35 -15.05
C ILE A 126 -2.57 6.12 -14.47
N GLY A 127 -2.17 4.91 -14.85
CA GLY A 127 -2.71 3.66 -14.31
C GLY A 127 -2.54 3.54 -12.79
N VAL A 128 -1.36 3.87 -12.27
CA VAL A 128 -1.11 3.84 -10.82
C VAL A 128 -1.91 4.91 -10.07
N LEU A 129 -2.02 6.12 -10.63
CA LEU A 129 -2.85 7.18 -10.05
C LEU A 129 -4.32 6.78 -10.02
N TYR A 130 -4.82 6.11 -11.07
CA TYR A 130 -6.16 5.56 -11.09
C TYR A 130 -6.37 4.52 -9.97
N ILE A 131 -5.40 3.62 -9.75
CA ILE A 131 -5.42 2.69 -8.62
C ILE A 131 -5.54 3.45 -7.29
N GLY A 132 -4.77 4.51 -7.09
CA GLY A 132 -4.85 5.35 -5.89
C GLY A 132 -6.25 5.95 -5.64
N ILE A 133 -6.93 6.41 -6.69
CA ILE A 133 -8.32 6.90 -6.59
C ILE A 133 -9.27 5.76 -6.20
N THR A 134 -9.13 4.58 -6.79
CA THR A 134 -9.98 3.42 -6.45
C THR A 134 -9.75 2.93 -5.02
N LEU A 135 -8.53 3.01 -4.50
CA LEU A 135 -8.24 2.69 -3.09
C LEU A 135 -8.99 3.60 -2.13
N ALA A 136 -9.06 4.91 -2.41
CA ALA A 136 -9.81 5.84 -1.58
C ALA A 136 -11.31 5.48 -1.47
N VAL A 137 -11.88 4.92 -2.55
CA VAL A 137 -13.24 4.37 -2.53
C VAL A 137 -13.28 3.03 -1.75
N GLY A 138 -12.28 2.17 -1.98
CA GLY A 138 -12.15 0.87 -1.31
C GLY A 138 -12.06 0.95 0.21
N PHE A 139 -11.40 1.97 0.77
CA PHE A 139 -11.31 2.20 2.22
C PHE A 139 -12.67 2.44 2.89
N ARG A 140 -13.74 2.68 2.12
CA ARG A 140 -15.11 2.72 2.66
C ARG A 140 -15.63 1.34 3.07
N HIS A 141 -15.00 0.26 2.62
CA HIS A 141 -15.37 -1.11 2.94
C HIS A 141 -14.34 -1.74 3.88
N GLN A 142 -14.81 -2.44 4.92
CA GLN A 142 -13.98 -2.98 6.02
C GLN A 142 -12.96 -4.08 5.60
N PHE A 143 -12.89 -4.46 4.32
CA PHE A 143 -12.17 -5.65 3.85
C PHE A 143 -10.75 -5.41 3.32
N TYR A 144 -10.28 -4.17 3.21
CA TYR A 144 -8.95 -3.82 2.67
C TYR A 144 -8.16 -2.97 3.67
N PRO A 145 -6.82 -3.12 3.78
CA PRO A 145 -5.83 -3.50 2.75
C PRO A 145 -4.85 -4.65 3.15
N TYR A 146 -5.28 -5.61 3.96
CA TYR A 146 -4.35 -6.63 4.49
C TYR A 146 -3.64 -7.47 3.41
N SER A 147 -4.25 -7.66 2.25
CA SER A 147 -3.75 -8.57 1.20
C SER A 147 -2.77 -7.94 0.19
N PHE A 148 -2.44 -6.66 0.31
CA PHE A 148 -1.55 -6.01 -0.66
C PHE A 148 -0.07 -6.32 -0.41
N LEU A 149 0.31 -6.68 0.81
CA LEU A 149 1.69 -7.06 1.11
C LEU A 149 2.06 -8.33 0.33
N GLU A 150 1.16 -9.30 0.24
CA GLU A 150 1.35 -10.53 -0.50
C GLU A 150 1.60 -10.24 -1.98
N VAL A 151 0.81 -9.35 -2.59
CA VAL A 151 1.01 -8.93 -4.00
C VAL A 151 2.38 -8.30 -4.20
N VAL A 152 2.80 -7.41 -3.28
CA VAL A 152 4.12 -6.77 -3.33
C VAL A 152 5.24 -7.80 -3.21
N LEU A 153 5.16 -8.72 -2.24
CA LEU A 153 6.17 -9.76 -2.03
C LEU A 153 6.26 -10.67 -3.25
N PHE A 154 5.14 -11.19 -3.76
CA PHE A 154 5.14 -12.05 -4.96
C PHE A 154 5.76 -11.35 -6.16
N THR A 155 5.46 -10.06 -6.36
CA THR A 155 5.98 -9.33 -7.54
C THR A 155 7.46 -8.99 -7.41
N LEU A 156 7.94 -8.63 -6.22
CA LEU A 156 9.36 -8.34 -6.00
C LEU A 156 10.23 -9.59 -6.13
N PHE A 157 9.74 -10.75 -5.67
CA PHE A 157 10.49 -12.01 -5.74
C PHE A 157 10.34 -12.76 -7.07
N TYR A 158 9.33 -12.46 -7.89
CA TYR A 158 9.20 -13.02 -9.25
C TYR A 158 10.27 -12.48 -10.21
N ARG A 159 10.91 -11.35 -9.88
CA ARG A 159 12.00 -10.77 -10.69
C ARG A 159 13.32 -11.49 -10.38
N GLN A 160 13.44 -12.75 -10.77
CA GLN A 160 14.73 -13.42 -10.99
C GLN A 160 14.85 -13.80 -12.48
N PRO A 161 16.06 -13.68 -13.05
CA PRO A 161 16.33 -13.75 -14.50
C PRO A 161 16.02 -15.10 -15.15
#